data_AF-A0A1Y2SGV1-F1
#
_entry.id   AF-A0A1Y2SGV1-F1
#
_cell.length_a   1.000
_cell.length_b   1.000
_cell.length_c   1.000
_cell.angle_alpha   90.00
_cell.angle_beta   90.00
_cell.angle_gamma   90.00
#
_symmetry.space_group_name_H-M   'P 1'
#
loop_
_entity.id
_entity.type
_entity.pdbx_description
1 polymer ?
#
loop_
_entity_poly.entity_id
_entity_poly.type
_entity_poly.pdbx_seq_one_letter_code
_entity_poly.pdbx_strand_id
1 'polypeptide(L)'
;MIERSDVAYYQQPNFSIDLNLIDTTDAKVGTYLMILDAEGMRNAKVPSVKAGSKMEYVNIPSTASSNVLSCGIYVRNRINSSYPLVGTIYLGYDPSSGCVDIATVKISPDSQLALDVDKVGSTKFDFRLKEK
;
A
#
# COMPACT_ATOMS: atom_id res chain seq x y z
N MET A 1 -42.65 6.88 12.66
CA MET A 1 -41.45 7.36 11.93
C MET A 1 -40.32 6.48 12.41
N ILE A 2 -40.01 5.41 11.68
CA ILE A 2 -39.02 4.41 12.09
C ILE A 2 -37.67 4.86 11.55
N GLU A 3 -36.70 4.89 12.46
CA GLU A 3 -35.32 5.31 12.28
C GLU A 3 -34.70 4.64 11.06
N ARG A 4 -34.06 5.44 10.21
CA ARG A 4 -33.18 4.93 9.16
C ARG A 4 -32.02 4.25 9.86
N SER A 5 -32.06 2.93 9.91
CA SER A 5 -30.89 2.13 10.27
C SER A 5 -29.83 2.44 9.23
N ASP A 6 -28.80 3.20 9.60
CA ASP A 6 -27.55 3.31 8.85
C ASP A 6 -26.89 1.93 8.90
N VAL A 7 -27.36 1.03 8.03
CA VAL A 7 -26.66 -0.21 7.75
C VAL A 7 -25.41 0.20 6.99
N ALA A 8 -24.33 0.45 7.74
CA ALA A 8 -23.00 0.29 7.20
C ALA A 8 -22.92 -1.16 6.72
N TYR A 9 -23.15 -1.37 5.41
CA TYR A 9 -22.87 -2.64 4.75
C TYR A 9 -21.36 -2.88 4.90
N TYR A 10 -20.96 -3.51 6.00
CA TYR A 10 -19.63 -4.06 6.17
C TYR A 10 -19.52 -5.23 5.20
N GLN A 11 -19.21 -4.93 3.95
CA GLN A 11 -18.79 -5.94 2.99
C GLN A 11 -17.56 -6.63 3.57
N GLN A 12 -17.63 -7.95 3.70
CA GLN A 12 -16.47 -8.74 4.12
C GLN A 12 -15.34 -8.51 3.12
N PRO A 13 -14.08 -8.36 3.58
CA PRO A 13 -12.94 -8.26 2.68
C PRO A 13 -12.84 -9.49 1.78
N ASN A 14 -12.66 -9.29 0.48
CA ASN A 14 -12.34 -10.34 -0.48
C ASN A 14 -10.95 -10.94 -0.17
N PHE A 15 -9.99 -10.07 0.15
CA PHE A 15 -8.66 -10.45 0.64
C PHE A 15 -8.06 -9.30 1.46
N SER A 16 -6.93 -9.56 2.12
CA SER A 16 -6.12 -8.53 2.79
C SER A 16 -4.65 -8.68 2.43
N ILE A 17 -3.94 -7.56 2.40
CA ILE A 17 -2.47 -7.51 2.24
C ILE A 17 -1.83 -6.86 3.46
N ASP A 18 -0.65 -7.34 3.85
CA ASP A 18 0.18 -6.70 4.87
C ASP A 18 1.34 -5.98 4.20
N LEU A 19 1.43 -4.67 4.39
CA LEU A 19 2.47 -3.84 3.78
C LEU A 19 3.37 -3.20 4.83
N ASN A 20 4.66 -3.17 4.55
CA ASN A 20 5.65 -2.46 5.35
C ASN A 20 6.46 -1.53 4.43
N LEU A 21 6.56 -0.25 4.77
CA LEU A 21 7.36 0.73 4.03
C LEU A 21 8.69 0.94 4.75
N ILE A 22 9.79 0.51 4.13
CA ILE A 22 11.14 0.61 4.65
C ILE A 22 11.83 1.79 3.96
N ASP A 23 12.09 2.84 4.72
CA ASP A 23 12.88 3.99 4.27
C ASP A 23 14.37 3.69 4.41
N THR A 24 15.04 3.55 3.26
CA THR A 24 16.50 3.37 3.15
C THR A 24 17.22 4.66 2.74
N THR A 25 16.51 5.79 2.67
CA THR A 25 17.10 7.11 2.40
C THR A 25 17.69 7.72 3.67
N ASP A 26 18.35 8.87 3.54
CA ASP A 26 18.87 9.66 4.66
C ASP A 26 17.82 10.59 5.30
N ALA A 27 16.54 10.49 4.90
CA ALA A 27 15.47 11.31 5.47
C ALA A 27 15.31 11.09 6.99
N LYS A 28 14.61 11.99 7.69
CA LYS A 28 14.32 11.77 9.12
C LYS A 28 13.28 10.65 9.29
N VAL A 29 13.31 9.93 10.42
CA VAL A 29 12.27 8.95 10.77
C VAL A 29 10.89 9.61 10.67
N GLY A 30 9.93 8.89 10.06
CA GLY A 30 8.55 9.37 9.90
C GLY A 30 8.35 10.44 8.82
N THR A 31 9.37 10.71 7.99
CA THR A 31 9.26 11.65 6.86
C THR A 31 8.26 11.16 5.82
N TYR A 32 8.27 9.87 5.50
CA TYR A 32 7.50 9.34 4.39
C TYR A 32 6.25 8.58 4.84
N LEU A 33 5.22 8.68 4.00
CA LEU A 33 3.96 7.96 4.13
C LEU A 33 3.60 7.41 2.76
N MET A 34 3.52 6.08 2.64
CA MET A 34 2.95 5.46 1.46
C MET A 34 1.42 5.48 1.58
N ILE A 35 0.78 5.83 0.47
CA ILE A 35 -0.67 5.83 0.30
C ILE A 35 -0.97 4.88 -0.84
N LEU A 36 -1.85 3.92 -0.58
CA LEU A 36 -2.38 3.00 -1.59
C LEU A 36 -3.85 3.31 -1.80
N ASP A 37 -4.21 3.65 -3.04
CA ASP A 37 -5.58 3.98 -3.41
C ASP A 37 -6.08 3.01 -4.48
N ALA A 38 -7.18 2.34 -4.17
CA ALA A 38 -7.84 1.39 -5.06
C ALA A 38 -9.28 1.19 -4.59
N GLU A 39 -10.11 0.66 -5.50
CA GLU A 39 -11.44 0.17 -5.13
C GLU A 39 -11.34 -0.76 -3.92
N GLY A 40 -12.18 -0.53 -2.92
CA GLY A 40 -12.26 -1.38 -1.72
C GLY A 40 -11.12 -1.23 -0.71
N MET A 41 -10.11 -0.38 -0.93
CA MET A 41 -8.94 -0.22 -0.03
C MET A 41 -8.89 1.11 0.75
N ARG A 42 -9.89 2.00 0.57
CA ARG A 42 -10.13 3.20 1.39
C ARG A 42 -8.92 4.12 1.62
N ASN A 43 -8.08 4.38 0.62
CA ASN A 43 -6.88 5.24 0.77
C ASN A 43 -5.98 4.79 1.93
N ALA A 44 -5.55 3.54 1.89
CA ALA A 44 -4.73 2.94 2.94
C ALA A 44 -3.40 3.70 3.12
N LYS A 45 -2.96 3.81 4.36
CA LYS A 45 -1.81 4.63 4.76
C LYS A 45 -0.79 3.76 5.49
N VAL A 46 0.44 3.76 5.00
CA VAL A 46 1.55 2.95 5.52
C VAL A 46 2.72 3.87 5.86
N PRO A 47 2.93 4.21 7.13
CA PRO A 47 4.07 5.02 7.57
C PRO A 47 5.40 4.33 7.27
N SER A 48 6.44 5.10 6.96
CA SER A 48 7.78 4.52 6.78
C SER A 48 8.44 4.20 8.12
N VAL A 49 9.07 3.03 8.21
CA VAL A 49 10.06 2.69 9.24
C VAL A 49 11.47 2.80 8.67
N LYS A 50 12.48 3.06 9.50
CA LYS A 50 13.87 3.09 9.02
C LYS A 50 14.42 1.69 8.77
N ALA A 51 15.29 1.57 7.78
CA ALA A 51 16.07 0.36 7.56
C ALA A 51 16.79 -0.09 8.86
N GLY A 52 16.72 -1.39 9.17
CA GLY A 52 17.27 -1.97 10.40
C GLY A 52 16.42 -1.75 11.67
N SER A 53 15.32 -0.99 11.58
CA SER A 53 14.34 -0.90 12.67
C SER A 53 13.40 -2.11 12.67
N LYS A 54 12.63 -2.25 13.76
CA LYS A 54 11.55 -3.23 13.81
C LYS A 54 10.54 -2.97 12.69
N MET A 55 10.22 -4.01 11.92
CA MET A 55 9.21 -3.93 10.86
C MET A 55 7.81 -3.67 11.44
N GLU A 56 7.04 -2.82 10.79
CA GLU A 56 5.66 -2.51 11.16
C GLU A 56 4.74 -2.71 9.97
N TYR A 57 4.08 -3.87 9.94
CA TYR A 57 3.13 -4.21 8.89
C TYR A 57 1.77 -3.57 9.14
N VAL A 58 1.23 -2.91 8.12
CA VAL A 58 -0.13 -2.41 8.09
C VAL A 58 -0.99 -3.37 7.29
N ASN A 59 -2.01 -3.93 7.93
CA ASN A 59 -3.01 -4.76 7.27
C ASN A 59 -4.00 -3.88 6.50
N ILE A 60 -4.17 -4.16 5.21
CA ILE A 60 -5.04 -3.43 4.30
C ILE A 60 -6.06 -4.43 3.75
N PRO A 61 -7.31 -4.42 4.25
CA PRO A 61 -8.38 -5.20 3.67
C PRO A 61 -8.84 -4.58 2.35
N SER A 62 -9.17 -5.44 1.38
CA SER A 62 -9.83 -5.07 0.13
C SER A 62 -11.25 -5.61 0.11
N THR A 63 -12.24 -4.73 0.00
CA THR A 63 -13.63 -5.13 -0.27
C THR A 63 -13.97 -5.14 -1.76
N ALA A 64 -12.96 -5.07 -2.63
CA ALA A 64 -13.18 -5.07 -4.07
C ALA A 64 -13.76 -6.42 -4.52
N SER A 65 -14.71 -6.35 -5.45
CA SER A 65 -15.32 -7.55 -6.05
C SER A 65 -14.38 -8.29 -7.00
N SER A 66 -13.38 -7.58 -7.53
CA SER A 66 -12.37 -8.13 -8.43
C SER A 66 -11.19 -8.74 -7.67
N ASN A 67 -10.65 -9.83 -8.23
CA ASN A 67 -9.40 -10.43 -7.79
C ASN A 67 -8.17 -9.75 -8.41
N VAL A 68 -8.35 -8.89 -9.41
CA VAL A 68 -7.27 -8.10 -10.02
C VAL A 68 -7.54 -6.63 -9.80
N LEU A 69 -6.60 -5.91 -9.18
CA LEU A 69 -6.75 -4.50 -8.85
C LEU A 69 -5.61 -3.68 -9.43
N SER A 70 -5.97 -2.54 -10.01
CA SER A 70 -5.03 -1.46 -10.29
C SER A 70 -5.07 -0.49 -9.12
N CYS A 71 -3.93 -0.27 -8.47
CA CYS A 71 -3.85 0.58 -7.30
C CYS A 71 -2.90 1.74 -7.58
N GLY A 72 -3.37 2.97 -7.35
CA GLY A 72 -2.49 4.12 -7.28
C GLY A 72 -1.60 4.01 -6.06
N ILE A 73 -0.29 4.21 -6.23
CA ILE A 73 0.68 4.26 -5.15
C ILE A 73 1.32 5.64 -5.11
N TYR A 74 1.37 6.22 -3.92
CA TYR A 74 1.96 7.53 -3.69
C TYR A 74 2.84 7.46 -2.46
N VAL A 75 4.01 8.09 -2.49
CA VAL A 75 4.75 8.41 -1.25
C VAL A 75 4.65 9.90 -1.05
N ARG A 76 4.07 10.30 0.09
CA ARG A 76 4.00 11.68 0.53
C ARG A 76 5.15 11.96 1.50
N ASN A 77 5.88 13.04 1.26
CA ASN A 77 6.75 13.64 2.26
C ASN A 77 5.88 14.46 3.22
N ARG A 78 5.83 14.05 4.49
CA ARG A 78 4.96 14.66 5.52
C ARG A 78 5.46 16.01 6.01
N ILE A 79 6.74 16.34 5.78
CA ILE A 79 7.36 17.59 6.25
C ILE A 79 6.93 18.75 5.34
N ASN A 80 7.00 18.56 4.02
CA ASN A 80 6.71 19.59 3.04
C ASN A 80 5.45 19.31 2.18
N SER A 81 4.75 18.20 2.45
CA SER A 81 3.56 17.76 1.73
C SER A 81 3.74 17.45 0.24
N SER A 82 4.98 17.32 -0.26
CA SER A 82 5.21 16.91 -1.64
C SER A 82 4.96 15.41 -1.85
N TYR A 83 4.82 15.00 -3.11
CA TYR A 83 4.70 13.60 -3.53
C TYR A 83 5.94 13.19 -4.33
N PRO A 84 7.06 12.88 -3.66
CA PRO A 84 8.31 12.51 -4.34
C PRO A 84 8.24 11.17 -5.09
N LEU A 85 7.20 10.35 -4.86
CA LEU A 85 6.95 9.14 -5.64
C LEU A 85 5.46 9.01 -5.96
N VAL A 86 5.16 8.77 -7.23
CA VAL A 86 3.82 8.48 -7.72
C VAL A 86 3.89 7.32 -8.71
N GLY A 87 2.94 6.40 -8.66
CA GLY A 87 2.91 5.27 -9.57
C GLY A 87 1.61 4.47 -9.51
N THR A 88 1.67 3.29 -10.10
CA THR A 88 0.59 2.31 -10.10
C THR A 88 1.17 0.93 -9.83
N ILE A 89 0.51 0.16 -8.95
CA ILE A 89 0.78 -1.26 -8.75
C ILE A 89 -0.42 -2.09 -9.22
N TYR A 90 -0.15 -3.27 -9.76
CA TYR A 90 -1.18 -4.22 -10.18
C TYR A 90 -1.15 -5.43 -9.26
N LEU A 91 -2.22 -5.62 -8.50
CA LEU A 91 -2.41 -6.73 -7.57
C LEU A 91 -3.24 -7.83 -8.24
N GLY A 92 -2.87 -9.08 -8.01
CA GLY A 92 -3.66 -10.25 -8.34
C GLY A 92 -3.85 -11.13 -7.11
N TYR A 93 -5.08 -11.48 -6.78
CA TYR A 93 -5.46 -12.39 -5.71
C TYR A 93 -5.89 -13.74 -6.31
N ASP A 94 -5.27 -14.82 -5.85
CA ASP A 94 -5.71 -16.18 -6.16
C ASP A 94 -6.54 -16.74 -5.00
N PRO A 95 -7.87 -16.84 -5.14
CA PRO A 95 -8.74 -17.36 -4.08
C PRO A 95 -8.55 -18.85 -3.82
N SER A 96 -7.91 -19.61 -4.73
CA SER A 96 -7.64 -21.03 -4.51
C SER A 96 -6.48 -21.26 -3.54
N SER A 97 -5.45 -20.41 -3.61
CA SER A 97 -4.26 -20.51 -2.75
C SER A 97 -4.26 -19.50 -1.60
N GLY A 98 -5.13 -18.49 -1.65
CA GLY A 98 -5.14 -17.36 -0.72
C GLY A 98 -3.94 -16.42 -0.91
N CYS A 99 -3.24 -16.49 -2.05
CA CYS A 99 -2.03 -15.69 -2.30
C CYS A 99 -2.38 -14.39 -3.03
N VAL A 100 -1.63 -13.35 -2.73
CA VAL A 100 -1.61 -12.11 -3.52
C VAL A 100 -0.25 -11.99 -4.19
N ASP A 101 -0.24 -11.56 -5.45
CA ASP A 101 0.94 -11.23 -6.22
C ASP A 101 0.88 -9.77 -6.69
N ILE A 102 2.06 -9.14 -6.76
CA ILE A 102 2.23 -7.83 -7.38
C ILE A 102 2.82 -8.09 -8.76
N ALA A 103 1.96 -8.10 -9.78
CA ALA A 103 2.36 -8.45 -11.14
C ALA A 103 3.24 -7.38 -11.78
N THR A 104 3.00 -6.11 -11.44
CA THR A 104 3.73 -4.98 -12.02
C THR A 104 3.70 -3.78 -11.09
N VAL A 105 4.83 -3.08 -11.01
CA VAL A 105 4.97 -1.77 -10.38
C VAL A 105 5.44 -0.79 -11.44
N LYS A 106 4.66 0.26 -11.71
CA LYS A 106 5.00 1.34 -12.64
C LYS A 106 5.16 2.63 -11.87
N ILE A 107 6.40 3.08 -11.68
CA ILE A 107 6.69 4.37 -11.04
C ILE A 107 6.83 5.44 -12.12
N SER A 108 6.25 6.62 -11.87
CA SER A 108 6.36 7.78 -12.76
C SER A 108 7.84 8.14 -12.97
N PRO A 109 8.27 8.42 -14.22
CA PRO A 109 9.66 8.80 -14.50
C PRO A 109 10.08 10.09 -13.78
N ASP A 110 9.13 10.97 -13.46
CA ASP A 110 9.37 12.23 -12.76
C ASP A 110 9.46 12.06 -11.23
N SER A 111 9.28 10.84 -10.72
CA SER A 111 9.49 10.55 -9.29
C SER A 111 10.94 10.77 -8.90
N GLN A 112 11.13 11.43 -7.77
CA GLN A 112 12.41 11.75 -7.15
C GLN A 112 12.97 10.57 -6.33
N LEU A 113 12.11 9.63 -5.97
CA LEU A 113 12.47 8.40 -5.27
C LEU A 113 12.16 7.18 -6.14
N ALA A 114 12.79 6.06 -5.79
CA ALA A 114 12.51 4.75 -6.36
C ALA A 114 12.02 3.79 -5.28
N LEU A 115 11.40 2.70 -5.72
CA LEU A 115 10.73 1.74 -4.85
C LEU A 115 11.02 0.32 -5.34
N ASP A 116 11.64 -0.48 -4.48
CA ASP A 116 11.75 -1.93 -4.68
C ASP A 116 10.67 -2.63 -3.86
N VAL A 117 10.17 -3.75 -4.37
CA VAL A 117 9.09 -4.49 -3.74
C VAL A 117 9.47 -5.95 -3.61
N ASP A 118 9.41 -6.47 -2.39
CA ASP A 118 9.77 -7.84 -2.05
C ASP A 118 8.56 -8.55 -1.44
N LYS A 119 8.19 -9.71 -2.01
CA LYS A 119 7.17 -10.59 -1.44
C LYS A 119 7.81 -11.45 -0.36
N VAL A 120 7.36 -11.29 0.88
CA VAL A 120 7.91 -11.96 2.08
C VAL A 120 6.93 -12.95 2.72
N GLY A 121 5.72 -13.05 2.16
CA GLY A 121 4.69 -14.02 2.55
C GLY A 121 3.61 -14.14 1.48
N SER A 122 2.61 -15.00 1.70
CA SER A 122 1.51 -15.21 0.74
C SER A 122 0.74 -13.92 0.42
N THR A 123 0.61 -13.02 1.39
CA THR A 123 -0.07 -11.71 1.26
C THR A 123 0.74 -10.57 1.86
N LYS A 124 2.06 -10.76 2.08
CA LYS A 124 2.93 -9.83 2.79
C LYS A 124 4.03 -9.28 1.91
N PHE A 125 4.25 -7.98 1.96
CA PHE A 125 5.21 -7.30 1.09
C PHE A 125 6.01 -6.22 1.84
N ASP A 126 7.32 -6.21 1.59
CA ASP A 126 8.22 -5.14 1.97
C ASP A 126 8.38 -4.19 0.79
N PHE A 127 8.18 -2.90 1.04
CA PHE A 127 8.35 -1.81 0.09
C PHE A 127 9.59 -1.00 0.50
N ARG A 128 10.68 -1.09 -0.23
CA ARG A 128 11.95 -0.42 0.07
C ARG A 128 12.06 0.87 -0.72
N LEU A 129 11.94 1.99 -0.02
CA LEU A 129 12.03 3.34 -0.56
C LEU A 129 13.48 3.81 -0.56
N LYS A 130 13.99 4.18 -1.74
CA LYS A 130 15.37 4.58 -1.97
C LYS A 130 15.45 5.87 -2.78
N GLU A 131 16.58 6.55 -2.68
CA GLU A 131 16.91 7.65 -3.60
C GLU A 131 17.11 7.09 -5.01
N LYS A 132 16.80 7.92 -6.01
CA LYS A 132 16.87 7.54 -7.43
C LYS A 132 18.22 7.92 -8.04
#